data_AF-A0A2G6P9B7-F1
#
_entry.id   AF-A0A2G6P9B7-F1
#
_cell.length_a   1.000
_cell.length_b   1.000
_cell.length_c   1.000
_cell.angle_alpha   90.00
_cell.angle_beta   90.00
_cell.angle_gamma   90.00
#
_symmetry.space_group_name_H-M   'P 1'
#
loop_
_entity.id
_entity.type
_entity.pdbx_description
1 polymer ?
#
loop_
_entity_poly.entity_id
_entity_poly.type
_entity_poly.pdbx_seq_one_letter_code
_entity_poly.pdbx_strand_id
1 'polypeptide(L)'
;MTPIAEKKRQQLLRFIEQVLAPEDAVKGVVAIGSMASGYMHPDSDIDAVVFLDPYDLFIAPAEFKWNPVEDTYHSIFDDVPHSIPIDLARIDLKKWADPEFVWPEGNRAELSEGWLAYDPSGEIETLISQKTIFNDDIRQQRLDNALIWLDQHLAWVDPLEIWRIYGPVIAFDRLNAAYSYLVQALFAYNRKWQIWRNREMQGLLRLPWLPPDFEQKVLMAANGSSLDETGYCSRFAALKELFQDLLSELTESGEYSTMPVDQAFIRQNQEIGRAWNMAEWNRFHKLRKLSP
;
A
#
# COMPACT_ATOMS: atom_id res chain seq x y z
N MET A 1 -9.17 -5.29 20.36
CA MET A 1 -9.43 -3.84 20.19
C MET A 1 -9.19 -3.13 21.51
N THR A 2 -8.57 -1.95 21.48
CA THR A 2 -8.28 -1.17 22.70
C THR A 2 -9.52 -0.45 23.23
N PRO A 3 -9.61 -0.13 24.54
CA PRO A 3 -10.73 0.67 25.09
C PRO A 3 -10.87 2.05 24.45
N ILE A 4 -9.76 2.64 24.00
CA ILE A 4 -9.73 3.94 23.32
C ILE A 4 -10.40 3.83 21.95
N ALA A 5 -10.06 2.81 21.17
CA ALA A 5 -10.68 2.56 19.88
C ALA A 5 -12.19 2.34 20.02
N GLU A 6 -12.63 1.55 21.02
CA GLU A 6 -14.06 1.37 21.29
C GLU A 6 -14.75 2.69 21.61
N LYS A 7 -14.19 3.51 22.49
CA LYS A 7 -14.73 4.84 22.81
C LYS A 7 -14.86 5.73 21.56
N LYS A 8 -13.84 5.75 20.70
CA LYS A 8 -13.83 6.55 19.46
C LYS A 8 -14.84 6.03 18.43
N ARG A 9 -15.04 4.71 18.33
CA ARG A 9 -16.13 4.12 17.53
C ARG A 9 -17.50 4.56 18.02
N GLN A 10 -17.74 4.56 19.33
CA GLN A 10 -19.00 5.07 19.90
C GLN A 10 -19.19 6.56 19.64
N GLN A 11 -18.12 7.35 19.70
CA GLN A 11 -18.15 8.78 19.33
C GLN A 11 -18.52 8.99 17.85
N LEU A 12 -17.93 8.20 16.94
CA LEU A 12 -18.28 8.25 15.52
C LEU A 12 -19.73 7.83 15.28
N LEU A 13 -20.21 6.75 15.91
CA LEU A 13 -21.60 6.31 15.79
C LEU A 13 -22.58 7.39 16.25
N ARG A 14 -22.27 8.08 17.35
CA ARG A 14 -23.08 9.22 17.80
C ARG A 14 -23.07 10.36 16.79
N PHE A 15 -21.92 10.69 16.21
CA PHE A 15 -21.84 11.71 15.16
C PHE A 15 -22.64 11.31 13.92
N ILE A 16 -22.55 10.04 13.51
CA ILE A 16 -23.35 9.50 12.42
C ILE A 16 -24.83 9.65 12.72
N GLU A 17 -25.30 9.19 13.88
CA GLU A 17 -26.72 9.24 14.26
C GLU A 17 -27.27 10.68 14.31
N GLN A 18 -26.50 11.63 14.84
CA GLN A 18 -26.96 13.01 15.06
C GLN A 18 -26.82 13.90 13.84
N VAL A 19 -25.79 13.70 13.02
CA VAL A 19 -25.40 14.64 11.95
C VAL A 19 -25.49 13.99 10.57
N LEU A 20 -24.87 12.81 10.37
CA LEU A 20 -24.70 12.28 9.01
C LEU A 20 -25.91 11.47 8.51
N ALA A 21 -26.47 10.59 9.33
CA ALA A 21 -27.58 9.71 8.96
C ALA A 21 -28.89 10.44 8.61
N PRO A 22 -29.22 11.61 9.22
CA PRO A 22 -30.37 12.41 8.80
C PRO A 22 -30.26 13.00 7.40
N GLU A 23 -29.06 13.13 6.85
CA GLU A 23 -28.80 13.72 5.55
C GLU A 23 -28.94 12.68 4.44
N ASP A 24 -29.97 12.83 3.58
CA ASP A 24 -30.23 11.91 2.47
C ASP A 24 -29.03 11.72 1.53
N ALA A 25 -28.15 12.72 1.45
CA ALA A 25 -26.94 12.67 0.65
C ALA A 25 -25.90 11.68 1.19
N VAL A 26 -25.89 11.34 2.48
CA VAL A 26 -24.93 10.41 3.07
C VAL A 26 -25.32 8.97 2.75
N LYS A 27 -24.49 8.31 1.93
CA LYS A 27 -24.71 6.92 1.48
C LYS A 27 -23.91 5.89 2.26
N GLY A 28 -22.82 6.31 2.89
CA GLY A 28 -22.15 5.47 3.88
C GLY A 28 -20.95 6.13 4.50
N VAL A 29 -20.50 5.54 5.61
CA VAL A 29 -19.40 6.03 6.42
C VAL A 29 -18.50 4.85 6.79
N VAL A 30 -17.22 4.98 6.47
CA VAL A 30 -16.19 3.97 6.76
C VAL A 30 -15.11 4.61 7.61
N ALA A 31 -14.95 4.13 8.84
CA ALA A 31 -13.81 4.53 9.66
C ALA A 31 -12.54 3.85 9.14
N ILE A 32 -11.44 4.59 9.07
CA ILE A 32 -10.15 4.10 8.55
C ILE A 32 -9.04 4.20 9.60
N GLY A 33 -7.82 3.83 9.21
CA GLY A 33 -6.62 4.01 10.03
C GLY A 33 -6.63 3.26 11.36
N SER A 34 -6.20 3.96 12.41
CA SER A 34 -6.02 3.36 13.75
C SER A 34 -7.32 2.88 14.38
N MET A 35 -8.46 3.49 14.00
CA MET A 35 -9.79 3.09 14.45
C MET A 35 -10.27 1.79 13.80
N ALA A 36 -10.03 1.64 12.51
CA ALA A 36 -10.32 0.41 11.78
C ALA A 36 -9.51 -0.76 12.36
N SER A 37 -8.20 -0.57 12.56
CA SER A 37 -7.31 -1.60 13.13
C SER A 37 -7.50 -1.85 14.64
N GLY A 38 -8.20 -0.96 15.35
CA GLY A 38 -8.49 -1.10 16.78
C GLY A 38 -7.33 -0.73 17.73
N TYR A 39 -6.26 -0.13 17.21
CA TYR A 39 -5.05 0.28 17.93
C TYR A 39 -4.87 1.80 17.88
N MET A 40 -5.75 2.53 18.56
CA MET A 40 -5.73 4.00 18.64
C MET A 40 -4.86 4.50 19.81
N HIS A 41 -4.18 5.63 19.60
CA HIS A 41 -3.57 6.41 20.68
C HIS A 41 -4.64 7.30 21.34
N PRO A 42 -4.52 7.67 22.64
CA PRO A 42 -5.45 8.60 23.29
C PRO A 42 -5.71 9.89 22.51
N ASP A 43 -4.65 10.41 21.89
CA ASP A 43 -4.67 11.68 21.14
C ASP A 43 -5.02 11.48 19.65
N SER A 44 -5.41 10.27 19.23
CA SER A 44 -5.81 10.04 17.84
C SER A 44 -7.17 10.67 17.55
N ASP A 45 -7.26 11.28 16.37
CA ASP A 45 -8.51 11.81 15.81
C ASP A 45 -9.37 10.67 15.25
N ILE A 46 -10.61 11.00 14.89
CA ILE A 46 -11.51 10.11 14.17
C ILE A 46 -11.26 10.28 12.67
N ASP A 47 -10.61 9.32 12.02
CA ASP A 47 -10.47 9.30 10.56
C ASP A 47 -11.64 8.51 9.93
N ALA A 48 -12.40 9.13 9.03
CA ALA A 48 -13.47 8.45 8.30
C ALA A 48 -13.60 8.90 6.84
N VAL A 49 -14.10 8.01 5.98
CA VAL A 49 -14.51 8.31 4.61
C VAL A 49 -16.03 8.37 4.56
N VAL A 50 -16.57 9.47 4.02
CA VAL A 50 -18.02 9.69 3.87
C VAL A 50 -18.36 9.71 2.39
N PHE A 51 -19.17 8.74 1.97
CA PHE A 51 -19.67 8.63 0.59
C PHE A 51 -20.94 9.46 0.43
N LEU A 52 -20.92 10.43 -0.49
CA LEU A 52 -21.99 11.40 -0.68
C LEU A 52 -22.61 11.32 -2.09
N ASP A 53 -23.95 11.30 -2.16
CA ASP A 53 -24.74 11.50 -3.37
C ASP A 53 -26.12 12.13 -3.07
N PRO A 54 -26.37 13.41 -3.44
CA PRO A 54 -25.46 14.31 -4.16
C PRO A 54 -24.23 14.70 -3.32
N TYR A 55 -23.15 15.08 -3.99
CA TYR A 55 -21.95 15.55 -3.32
C TYR A 55 -22.15 16.95 -2.75
N ASP A 56 -22.37 17.04 -1.43
CA ASP A 56 -22.54 18.29 -0.68
C ASP A 56 -21.51 18.43 0.45
N LEU A 57 -20.67 19.45 0.36
CA LEU A 57 -19.62 19.73 1.33
C LEU A 57 -20.10 20.46 2.59
N PHE A 58 -21.34 20.94 2.62
CA PHE A 58 -21.89 21.67 3.76
C PHE A 58 -22.57 20.78 4.80
N ILE A 59 -22.72 19.48 4.54
CA ILE A 59 -23.21 18.49 5.51
C ILE A 59 -22.31 18.45 6.76
N ALA A 60 -20.99 18.38 6.53
CA ALA A 60 -20.00 18.43 7.60
C ALA A 60 -18.66 18.98 7.08
N PRO A 61 -17.88 19.69 7.91
CA PRO A 61 -16.52 20.11 7.56
C PRO A 61 -15.61 18.89 7.27
N ALA A 62 -14.46 19.11 6.61
CA ALA A 62 -13.48 18.04 6.41
C ALA A 62 -12.76 17.72 7.73
N GLU A 63 -12.19 18.72 8.40
CA GLU A 63 -11.38 18.51 9.60
C GLU A 63 -11.83 19.51 10.67
N PHE A 64 -12.30 19.01 11.80
CA PHE A 64 -13.00 19.84 12.80
C PHE A 64 -13.05 19.18 14.18
N LYS A 65 -13.41 20.01 15.17
CA LYS A 65 -13.84 19.58 16.50
C LYS A 65 -15.36 19.71 16.60
N TRP A 66 -16.06 18.62 16.87
CA TRP A 66 -17.51 18.61 17.08
C TRP A 66 -17.85 18.58 18.56
N ASN A 67 -18.67 19.53 19.02
CA ASN A 67 -19.26 19.49 20.35
C ASN A 67 -20.66 18.85 20.28
N PRO A 68 -20.83 17.62 20.79
CA PRO A 68 -22.08 16.89 20.65
C PRO A 68 -23.20 17.33 21.61
N VAL A 69 -22.92 18.29 22.50
CA VAL A 69 -23.92 18.87 23.43
C VAL A 69 -24.57 20.10 22.82
N GLU A 70 -23.76 20.96 22.21
CA GLU A 70 -24.21 22.21 21.58
C GLU A 70 -24.50 22.07 20.09
N ASP A 71 -24.11 20.93 19.51
CA ASP A 71 -24.13 20.65 18.08
C ASP A 71 -23.42 21.74 17.25
N THR A 72 -22.20 22.05 17.67
CA THR A 72 -21.37 23.09 17.06
C THR A 72 -20.06 22.53 16.53
N TYR A 73 -19.58 23.14 15.45
CA TYR A 73 -18.35 22.80 14.75
C TYR A 73 -17.30 23.88 15.00
N HIS A 74 -16.10 23.47 15.34
CA HIS A 74 -15.00 24.37 15.69
C HIS A 74 -13.73 24.00 14.93
N SER A 75 -12.81 24.95 14.83
CA SER A 75 -11.50 24.67 14.24
C SER A 75 -10.75 23.65 15.10
N ILE A 76 -9.95 22.80 14.47
CA ILE A 76 -9.01 21.94 15.19
C ILE A 76 -8.01 22.71 16.05
N PHE A 77 -7.80 24.00 15.75
CA PHE A 77 -6.90 24.88 16.50
C PHE A 77 -7.54 25.49 17.75
N ASP A 78 -8.88 25.39 17.89
CA ASP A 78 -9.59 25.97 19.02
C ASP A 78 -9.54 25.04 20.23
N ASP A 79 -9.39 25.59 21.44
CA ASP A 79 -9.50 24.83 22.69
C ASP A 79 -10.98 24.74 23.10
N VAL A 80 -11.65 23.68 22.65
CA VAL A 80 -13.08 23.45 22.88
C VAL A 80 -13.26 22.23 23.79
N PRO A 81 -13.62 22.43 25.07
CA PRO A 81 -13.84 21.34 26.00
C PRO A 81 -14.89 20.35 25.51
N HIS A 82 -14.66 19.06 25.78
CA HIS A 82 -15.58 17.95 25.43
C HIS A 82 -15.85 17.76 23.93
N SER A 83 -15.13 18.47 23.07
CA SER A 83 -15.22 18.27 21.64
C SER A 83 -14.53 16.97 21.20
N ILE A 84 -14.96 16.48 20.04
CA ILE A 84 -14.46 15.26 19.41
C ILE A 84 -13.76 15.69 18.11
N PRO A 85 -12.44 15.46 17.97
CA PRO A 85 -11.74 15.76 16.72
C PRO A 85 -12.05 14.68 15.67
N ILE A 86 -12.43 15.14 14.48
CA ILE A 86 -12.87 14.33 13.35
C ILE A 86 -12.22 14.85 12.07
N ASP A 87 -11.67 13.93 11.27
CA ASP A 87 -11.18 14.13 9.90
C ASP A 87 -11.99 13.23 8.95
N LEU A 88 -12.70 13.88 8.03
CA LEU A 88 -13.60 13.31 7.04
C LEU A 88 -13.03 13.49 5.64
N ALA A 89 -12.65 12.38 5.03
CA ALA A 89 -12.53 12.28 3.59
C ALA A 89 -13.94 12.21 2.97
N ARG A 90 -14.44 13.37 2.54
CA ARG A 90 -15.74 13.51 1.86
C ARG A 90 -15.57 13.19 0.37
N ILE A 91 -16.27 12.17 -0.14
CA ILE A 91 -16.09 11.69 -1.51
C ILE A 91 -17.41 11.69 -2.29
N ASP A 92 -17.31 12.10 -3.55
CA ASP A 92 -18.40 12.00 -4.52
C ASP A 92 -18.59 10.53 -4.92
N LEU A 93 -19.69 9.92 -4.46
CA LEU A 93 -19.99 8.52 -4.70
C LEU A 93 -20.10 8.23 -6.20
N LYS A 94 -20.68 9.13 -7.01
CA LYS A 94 -20.85 8.90 -8.46
C LYS A 94 -19.50 8.76 -9.14
N LYS A 95 -18.56 9.64 -8.81
CA LYS A 95 -17.18 9.55 -9.32
C LYS A 95 -16.47 8.29 -8.84
N TRP A 96 -16.64 7.92 -7.57
CA TRP A 96 -15.94 6.77 -6.99
C TRP A 96 -16.53 5.42 -7.44
N ALA A 97 -17.81 5.40 -7.79
CA ALA A 97 -18.50 4.25 -8.36
C ALA A 97 -18.21 4.06 -9.86
N ASP A 98 -17.77 5.10 -10.57
CA ASP A 98 -17.39 5.01 -11.99
C ASP A 98 -16.36 3.88 -12.21
N PRO A 99 -16.65 2.87 -13.05
CA PRO A 99 -15.72 1.78 -13.36
C PRO A 99 -14.35 2.27 -13.83
N GLU A 100 -14.30 3.37 -14.59
CA GLU A 100 -13.08 3.95 -15.16
C GLU A 100 -12.26 4.73 -14.12
N PHE A 101 -12.87 5.11 -13.00
CA PHE A 101 -12.15 5.77 -11.91
C PHE A 101 -11.35 4.76 -11.10
N VAL A 102 -10.04 4.80 -11.28
CA VAL A 102 -9.07 4.01 -10.52
C VAL A 102 -8.85 4.66 -9.15
N TRP A 103 -9.26 3.96 -8.09
CA TRP A 103 -8.99 4.41 -6.73
C TRP A 103 -7.49 4.45 -6.46
N PRO A 104 -6.97 5.52 -5.83
CA PRO A 104 -5.59 5.56 -5.37
C PRO A 104 -5.30 4.36 -4.46
N GLU A 105 -4.08 3.83 -4.54
CA GLU A 105 -3.72 2.60 -3.84
C GLU A 105 -3.86 2.71 -2.31
N GLY A 106 -3.43 3.84 -1.72
CA GLY A 106 -3.58 4.06 -0.28
C GLY A 106 -5.04 4.03 0.17
N ASN A 107 -5.97 4.55 -0.64
CA ASN A 107 -7.41 4.47 -0.37
C ASN A 107 -7.93 3.03 -0.50
N ARG A 108 -7.45 2.25 -1.48
CA ARG A 108 -7.79 0.82 -1.56
C ARG A 108 -7.33 0.08 -0.31
N ALA A 109 -6.12 0.36 0.16
CA ALA A 109 -5.60 -0.26 1.37
C ALA A 109 -6.45 0.09 2.59
N GLU A 110 -6.71 1.38 2.83
CA GLU A 110 -7.50 1.84 3.98
C GLU A 110 -8.95 1.36 3.97
N LEU A 111 -9.61 1.40 2.80
CA LEU A 111 -11.00 0.97 2.69
C LEU A 111 -11.15 -0.56 2.73
N SER A 112 -10.17 -1.32 2.24
CA SER A 112 -10.22 -2.79 2.29
C SER A 112 -10.18 -3.36 3.71
N GLU A 113 -9.63 -2.61 4.66
CA GLU A 113 -9.57 -2.97 6.08
C GLU A 113 -10.44 -2.05 6.95
N GLY A 114 -11.19 -1.15 6.32
CA GLY A 114 -12.00 -0.13 6.98
C GLY A 114 -13.14 -0.75 7.79
N TRP A 115 -13.54 -0.04 8.85
CA TRP A 115 -14.74 -0.41 9.60
C TRP A 115 -15.95 0.32 9.01
N LEU A 116 -16.82 -0.43 8.33
CA LEU A 116 -18.08 0.08 7.81
C LEU A 116 -19.02 0.42 8.98
N ALA A 117 -19.14 1.72 9.28
CA ALA A 117 -19.90 2.23 10.41
C ALA A 117 -21.35 2.56 10.03
N TYR A 118 -21.59 2.88 8.75
CA TYR A 118 -22.92 3.18 8.21
C TYR A 118 -23.00 2.79 6.73
N ASP A 119 -24.00 1.99 6.38
CA ASP A 119 -24.35 1.64 5.00
C ASP A 119 -25.82 1.15 4.96
N PRO A 120 -26.78 2.06 4.81
CA PRO A 120 -28.20 1.72 4.92
C PRO A 120 -28.71 0.87 3.76
N SER A 121 -28.03 0.88 2.59
CA SER A 121 -28.46 0.17 1.38
C SER A 121 -27.59 -1.05 1.05
N GLY A 122 -26.41 -1.19 1.66
CA GLY A 122 -25.40 -2.19 1.29
C GLY A 122 -24.59 -1.83 0.04
N GLU A 123 -24.80 -0.63 -0.52
CA GLU A 123 -24.14 -0.17 -1.75
C GLU A 123 -22.64 0.08 -1.51
N ILE A 124 -22.29 0.62 -0.34
CA ILE A 124 -20.91 0.99 -0.04
C ILE A 124 -20.06 -0.25 0.25
N GLU A 125 -20.58 -1.22 0.99
CA GLU A 125 -19.95 -2.52 1.19
C GLU A 125 -19.67 -3.21 -0.15
N THR A 126 -20.66 -3.20 -1.04
CA THR A 126 -20.55 -3.79 -2.38
C THR A 126 -19.48 -3.07 -3.21
N LEU A 127 -19.50 -1.73 -3.23
CA LEU A 127 -18.55 -0.92 -3.98
C LEU A 127 -17.11 -1.14 -3.49
N ILE A 128 -16.88 -1.10 -2.17
CA ILE A 128 -15.56 -1.33 -1.59
C ILE A 128 -15.09 -2.73 -1.94
N SER A 129 -15.92 -3.75 -1.70
CA SER A 129 -15.58 -5.14 -2.00
C SER A 129 -15.15 -5.33 -3.44
N GLN A 130 -15.79 -4.65 -4.41
CA GLN A 130 -15.43 -4.69 -5.82
C GLN A 130 -14.15 -3.88 -6.14
N LYS A 131 -14.02 -2.66 -5.61
CA LYS A 131 -12.91 -1.75 -5.93
C LYS A 131 -11.61 -2.10 -5.22
N THR A 132 -11.66 -2.92 -4.17
CA THR A 132 -10.49 -3.34 -3.40
C THR A 132 -10.10 -4.81 -3.62
N ILE A 133 -10.69 -5.50 -4.60
CA ILE A 133 -10.27 -6.87 -4.96
C ILE A 133 -8.78 -6.88 -5.30
N PHE A 134 -8.01 -7.68 -4.55
CA PHE A 134 -6.61 -7.96 -4.83
C PHE A 134 -6.49 -9.36 -5.45
N ASN A 135 -6.73 -9.44 -6.76
CA ASN A 135 -6.73 -10.72 -7.49
C ASN A 135 -5.32 -11.23 -7.82
N ASP A 136 -5.24 -12.46 -8.34
CA ASP A 136 -3.98 -13.13 -8.67
C ASP A 136 -3.21 -12.43 -9.78
N ASP A 137 -3.89 -11.81 -10.74
CA ASP A 137 -3.25 -11.06 -11.83
C ASP A 137 -2.52 -9.82 -11.30
N ILE A 138 -3.18 -9.05 -10.42
CA ILE A 138 -2.58 -7.88 -9.75
C ILE A 138 -1.39 -8.33 -8.89
N ARG A 139 -1.57 -9.40 -8.12
CA ARG A 139 -0.50 -9.98 -7.29
C ARG A 139 0.70 -10.36 -8.14
N GLN A 140 0.48 -11.13 -9.20
CA GLN A 140 1.53 -11.63 -10.08
C GLN A 140 2.25 -10.49 -10.79
N GLN A 141 1.51 -9.53 -11.35
CA GLN A 141 2.11 -8.38 -12.04
C GLN A 141 3.03 -7.57 -11.10
N ARG A 142 2.59 -7.35 -9.86
CA ARG A 142 3.38 -6.61 -8.85
C ARG A 142 4.61 -7.36 -8.42
N LEU A 143 4.46 -8.66 -8.12
CA LEU A 143 5.60 -9.53 -7.79
C LEU A 143 6.59 -9.57 -8.94
N ASP A 144 6.14 -9.87 -10.17
CA ASP A 144 7.01 -9.95 -11.34
C ASP A 144 7.84 -8.67 -11.52
N ASN A 145 7.19 -7.50 -11.40
CA ASN A 145 7.88 -6.23 -11.56
C ASN A 145 8.91 -6.04 -10.45
N ALA A 146 8.52 -6.25 -9.21
CA ALA A 146 9.41 -6.07 -8.07
C ALA A 146 10.60 -7.03 -8.11
N LEU A 147 10.40 -8.31 -8.47
CA LEU A 147 11.47 -9.31 -8.56
C LEU A 147 12.53 -8.92 -9.59
N ILE A 148 12.12 -8.46 -10.79
CA ILE A 148 13.05 -8.03 -11.84
C ILE A 148 13.89 -6.83 -11.38
N TRP A 149 13.25 -5.83 -10.76
CA TRP A 149 13.97 -4.64 -10.30
C TRP A 149 14.86 -4.91 -9.09
N LEU A 150 14.41 -5.74 -8.15
CA LEU A 150 15.23 -6.18 -7.01
C LEU A 150 16.48 -6.90 -7.49
N ASP A 151 16.33 -7.81 -8.44
CA ASP A 151 17.45 -8.53 -9.05
C ASP A 151 18.43 -7.56 -9.73
N GLN A 152 17.93 -6.63 -10.55
CA GLN A 152 18.75 -5.59 -11.17
C GLN A 152 19.52 -4.73 -10.15
N HIS A 153 18.94 -4.45 -8.99
CA HIS A 153 19.58 -3.64 -7.95
C HIS A 153 20.53 -4.42 -7.03
N LEU A 154 20.32 -5.73 -6.83
CA LEU A 154 20.96 -6.51 -5.75
C LEU A 154 21.76 -7.75 -6.21
N ALA A 155 21.51 -8.28 -7.41
CA ALA A 155 22.12 -9.53 -7.86
C ALA A 155 23.26 -9.34 -8.88
N TRP A 156 23.10 -8.40 -9.82
CA TRP A 156 24.03 -8.22 -10.96
C TRP A 156 25.23 -7.32 -10.67
N VAL A 157 25.36 -6.83 -9.44
CA VAL A 157 26.25 -5.71 -9.12
C VAL A 157 27.07 -6.00 -7.87
N ASP A 158 28.39 -5.78 -7.98
CA ASP A 158 29.24 -5.65 -6.81
C ASP A 158 28.93 -4.28 -6.16
N PRO A 159 28.48 -4.24 -4.89
CA PRO A 159 28.20 -3.00 -4.20
C PRO A 159 29.41 -2.05 -4.20
N LEU A 160 30.63 -2.56 -4.05
CA LEU A 160 31.85 -1.73 -4.04
C LEU A 160 32.09 -1.07 -5.40
N GLU A 161 31.78 -1.77 -6.48
CA GLU A 161 31.90 -1.22 -7.82
C GLU A 161 30.86 -0.10 -8.06
N ILE A 162 29.62 -0.30 -7.63
CA ILE A 162 28.58 0.74 -7.70
C ILE A 162 28.99 1.99 -6.92
N TRP A 163 29.47 1.80 -5.68
CA TRP A 163 29.96 2.88 -4.85
C TRP A 163 31.09 3.65 -5.54
N ARG A 164 32.07 2.94 -6.09
CA ARG A 164 33.24 3.55 -6.76
C ARG A 164 32.88 4.29 -8.04
N ILE A 165 32.00 3.73 -8.87
CA ILE A 165 31.65 4.30 -10.19
C ILE A 165 30.70 5.49 -10.04
N TYR A 166 29.66 5.35 -9.22
CA TYR A 166 28.57 6.30 -9.17
C TYR A 166 28.63 7.24 -7.95
N GLY A 167 29.46 6.93 -6.96
CA GLY A 167 29.57 7.68 -5.72
C GLY A 167 28.39 7.46 -4.75
N PRO A 168 28.50 8.00 -3.53
CA PRO A 168 27.61 7.69 -2.41
C PRO A 168 26.13 8.02 -2.68
N VAL A 169 25.86 9.19 -3.26
CA VAL A 169 24.48 9.69 -3.45
C VAL A 169 23.68 8.75 -4.35
N ILE A 170 24.24 8.39 -5.51
CA ILE A 170 23.58 7.51 -6.48
C ILE A 170 23.51 6.08 -5.92
N ALA A 171 24.56 5.62 -5.23
CA ALA A 171 24.57 4.30 -4.61
C ALA A 171 23.43 4.14 -3.59
N PHE A 172 23.27 5.10 -2.67
CA PHE A 172 22.17 5.07 -1.70
C PHE A 172 20.79 5.24 -2.33
N ASP A 173 20.65 6.06 -3.37
CA ASP A 173 19.39 6.21 -4.10
C ASP A 173 18.93 4.88 -4.73
N ARG A 174 19.86 4.11 -5.31
CA ARG A 174 19.57 2.76 -5.81
C ARG A 174 19.10 1.80 -4.70
N LEU A 175 19.62 1.92 -3.47
CA LEU A 175 19.12 1.13 -2.34
C LEU A 175 17.73 1.57 -1.88
N ASN A 176 17.38 2.85 -2.03
CA ASN A 176 16.02 3.32 -1.77
C ASN A 176 15.03 2.74 -2.79
N ALA A 177 15.43 2.66 -4.06
CA ALA A 177 14.64 1.98 -5.08
C ALA A 177 14.46 0.49 -4.75
N ALA A 178 15.55 -0.23 -4.43
CA ALA A 178 15.50 -1.62 -4.02
C ALA A 178 14.59 -1.86 -2.80
N TYR A 179 14.71 -1.05 -1.76
CA TYR A 179 13.82 -1.10 -0.59
C TYR A 179 12.35 -0.94 -0.99
N SER A 180 12.04 0.00 -1.89
CA SER A 180 10.66 0.26 -2.33
C SER A 180 10.06 -0.94 -3.07
N TYR A 181 10.84 -1.60 -3.94
CA TYR A 181 10.40 -2.82 -4.60
C TYR A 181 10.28 -4.01 -3.64
N LEU A 182 11.16 -4.13 -2.64
CA LEU A 182 11.04 -5.15 -1.60
C LEU A 182 9.71 -5.01 -0.86
N VAL A 183 9.38 -3.79 -0.46
CA VAL A 183 8.10 -3.51 0.21
C VAL A 183 6.91 -3.83 -0.69
N GLN A 184 6.93 -3.39 -1.95
CA GLN A 184 5.88 -3.70 -2.91
C GLN A 184 5.69 -5.22 -3.04
N ALA A 185 6.79 -5.98 -3.12
CA ALA A 185 6.76 -7.44 -3.23
C ALA A 185 6.17 -8.09 -1.98
N LEU A 186 6.54 -7.64 -0.78
CA LEU A 186 6.02 -8.18 0.48
C LEU A 186 4.51 -7.95 0.61
N PHE A 187 4.01 -6.75 0.29
CA PHE A 187 2.57 -6.49 0.25
C PHE A 187 1.85 -7.36 -0.79
N ALA A 188 2.40 -7.46 -2.00
CA ALA A 188 1.82 -8.27 -3.06
C ALA A 188 1.79 -9.77 -2.71
N TYR A 189 2.88 -10.30 -2.13
CA TYR A 189 2.95 -11.69 -1.68
C TYR A 189 1.81 -12.03 -0.74
N ASN A 190 1.58 -11.14 0.23
CA ASN A 190 0.54 -11.23 1.24
C ASN A 190 -0.87 -10.83 0.74
N ARG A 191 -1.05 -10.53 -0.56
CA ARG A 191 -2.33 -10.11 -1.17
C ARG A 191 -2.92 -8.85 -0.52
N LYS A 192 -2.06 -7.91 -0.15
CA LYS A 192 -2.44 -6.64 0.49
C LYS A 192 -2.07 -5.47 -0.40
N TRP A 193 -2.94 -4.47 -0.43
CA TRP A 193 -2.61 -3.16 -0.99
C TRP A 193 -1.54 -2.48 -0.13
N GLN A 194 -0.60 -1.78 -0.77
CA GLN A 194 0.41 -1.02 -0.04
C GLN A 194 -0.22 0.21 0.60
N ILE A 195 -0.02 0.38 1.90
CA ILE A 195 -0.52 1.55 2.63
C ILE A 195 0.34 2.79 2.36
N TRP A 196 -0.13 3.96 2.83
CA TRP A 196 0.59 5.22 2.72
C TRP A 196 2.01 5.16 3.29
N ARG A 197 2.96 5.82 2.61
CA ARG A 197 4.40 5.74 2.92
C ARG A 197 4.73 6.12 4.36
N ASN A 198 4.05 7.12 4.93
CA ASN A 198 4.23 7.57 6.31
C ASN A 198 3.77 6.55 7.36
N ARG A 199 2.95 5.57 6.98
CA ARG A 199 2.45 4.48 7.84
C ARG A 199 3.03 3.11 7.44
N GLU A 200 3.78 3.04 6.35
CA GLU A 200 4.20 1.80 5.68
C GLU A 200 4.85 0.75 6.58
N MET A 201 5.77 1.15 7.47
CA MET A 201 6.44 0.22 8.38
C MET A 201 5.44 -0.46 9.33
N GLN A 202 4.41 0.27 9.80
CA GLN A 202 3.36 -0.30 10.63
C GLN A 202 2.56 -1.37 9.88
N GLY A 203 2.30 -1.15 8.59
CA GLY A 203 1.61 -2.14 7.74
C GLY A 203 2.48 -3.35 7.44
N LEU A 204 3.75 -3.12 7.11
CA LEU A 204 4.74 -4.18 6.86
C LEU A 204 4.82 -5.15 8.04
N LEU A 205 5.00 -4.64 9.26
CA LEU A 205 5.13 -5.45 10.47
C LEU A 205 3.86 -6.26 10.83
N ARG A 206 2.73 -5.99 10.16
CA ARG A 206 1.45 -6.69 10.37
C ARG A 206 1.14 -7.69 9.26
N LEU A 207 1.99 -7.82 8.26
CA LEU A 207 1.77 -8.78 7.18
C LEU A 207 1.77 -10.22 7.71
N PRO A 208 0.87 -11.10 7.24
CA PRO A 208 0.77 -12.48 7.70
C PRO A 208 2.07 -13.28 7.58
N TRP A 209 2.81 -13.05 6.49
CA TRP A 209 4.12 -13.63 6.26
C TRP A 209 5.16 -12.54 6.07
N LEU A 210 6.29 -12.71 6.74
CA LEU A 210 7.50 -11.91 6.62
C LEU A 210 8.73 -12.83 6.68
N PRO A 211 9.86 -12.40 6.09
CA PRO A 211 11.15 -13.07 6.26
C PRO A 211 11.52 -13.33 7.73
N PRO A 212 12.31 -14.38 8.04
CA PRO A 212 12.82 -14.60 9.39
C PRO A 212 13.57 -13.37 9.92
N ASP A 213 13.36 -13.06 11.20
CA ASP A 213 13.97 -11.91 11.89
C ASP A 213 13.74 -10.56 11.18
N PHE A 214 12.62 -10.43 10.47
CA PHE A 214 12.33 -9.26 9.63
C PHE A 214 12.50 -7.92 10.35
N GLU A 215 12.01 -7.76 11.58
CA GLU A 215 12.08 -6.48 12.30
C GLU A 215 13.53 -5.98 12.46
N GLN A 216 14.46 -6.91 12.73
CA GLN A 216 15.88 -6.59 12.86
C GLN A 216 16.50 -6.28 11.49
N LYS A 217 16.23 -7.12 10.49
CA LYS A 217 16.80 -6.97 9.13
C LYS A 217 16.29 -5.70 8.44
N VAL A 218 15.00 -5.40 8.57
CA VAL A 218 14.35 -4.24 7.91
C VAL A 218 14.87 -2.92 8.47
N LEU A 219 15.25 -2.86 9.75
CA LEU A 219 15.85 -1.67 10.35
C LEU A 219 17.17 -1.31 9.64
N MET A 220 18.03 -2.31 9.39
CA MET A 220 19.27 -2.14 8.62
C MET A 220 18.97 -1.81 7.16
N ALA A 221 18.02 -2.51 6.53
CA ALA A 221 17.64 -2.29 5.14
C ALA A 221 17.05 -0.90 4.87
N ALA A 222 16.34 -0.31 5.84
CA ALA A 222 15.73 1.01 5.73
C ALA A 222 16.74 2.16 5.93
N ASN A 223 17.72 2.00 6.82
CA ASN A 223 18.57 3.12 7.28
C ASN A 223 20.05 2.98 6.93
N GLY A 224 20.60 1.76 6.91
CA GLY A 224 22.05 1.53 6.98
C GLY A 224 22.67 1.90 8.34
N SER A 225 23.93 1.56 8.55
CA SER A 225 24.65 1.86 9.80
C SER A 225 25.41 3.21 9.78
N SER A 226 25.68 3.75 8.59
CA SER A 226 26.44 4.99 8.35
C SER A 226 26.22 5.50 6.92
N LEU A 227 26.63 6.75 6.65
CA LEU A 227 26.55 7.38 5.32
C LEU A 227 27.82 7.20 4.48
N ASP A 228 28.61 6.17 4.80
CA ASP A 228 29.85 5.80 4.11
C ASP A 228 29.73 4.45 3.41
N GLU A 229 30.83 3.98 2.83
CA GLU A 229 30.89 2.72 2.08
C GLU A 229 30.50 1.53 2.95
N THR A 230 30.88 1.54 4.24
CA THR A 230 30.56 0.46 5.17
C THR A 230 29.05 0.39 5.39
N GLY A 231 28.41 1.52 5.64
CA GLY A 231 26.96 1.60 5.82
C GLY A 231 26.16 1.29 4.56
N TYR A 232 26.69 1.64 3.39
CA TYR A 232 26.13 1.24 2.11
C TYR A 232 26.17 -0.28 1.91
N CYS A 233 27.35 -0.89 2.11
CA CYS A 233 27.54 -2.33 1.96
C CYS A 233 26.70 -3.14 2.95
N SER A 234 26.59 -2.70 4.21
CA SER A 234 25.77 -3.38 5.21
C SER A 234 24.27 -3.30 4.86
N ARG A 235 23.81 -2.14 4.38
CA ARG A 235 22.42 -1.96 3.92
C ARG A 235 22.12 -2.81 2.68
N PHE A 236 23.04 -2.86 1.71
CA PHE A 236 22.93 -3.72 0.54
C PHE A 236 22.80 -5.20 0.95
N ALA A 237 23.66 -5.67 1.88
CA ALA A 237 23.62 -7.04 2.36
C ALA A 237 22.27 -7.39 3.03
N ALA A 238 21.74 -6.50 3.89
CA ALA A 238 20.45 -6.70 4.52
C ALA A 238 19.29 -6.76 3.51
N LEU A 239 19.29 -5.88 2.51
CA LEU A 239 18.29 -5.91 1.42
C LEU A 239 18.39 -7.20 0.60
N LYS A 240 19.62 -7.64 0.29
CA LYS A 240 19.86 -8.87 -0.47
C LYS A 240 19.40 -10.11 0.29
N GLU A 241 19.64 -10.17 1.59
CA GLU A 241 19.19 -11.27 2.44
C GLU A 241 17.65 -11.32 2.50
N LEU A 242 16.98 -10.19 2.74
CA LEU A 242 15.52 -10.12 2.71
C LEU A 242 14.93 -10.52 1.35
N PHE A 243 15.60 -10.15 0.26
CA PHE A 243 15.19 -10.56 -1.08
C PHE A 243 15.36 -12.06 -1.30
N GLN A 244 16.46 -12.65 -0.81
CA GLN A 244 16.68 -14.10 -0.88
C GLN A 244 15.64 -14.88 -0.07
N ASP A 245 15.29 -14.41 1.14
CA ASP A 245 14.24 -15.00 1.96
C ASP A 245 12.88 -15.01 1.21
N LEU A 246 12.55 -13.91 0.52
CA LEU A 246 11.36 -13.83 -0.33
C LEU A 246 11.41 -14.81 -1.51
N LEU A 247 12.55 -14.93 -2.21
CA LEU A 247 12.69 -15.86 -3.34
C LEU A 247 12.54 -17.32 -2.90
N SER A 248 13.11 -17.67 -1.74
CA SER A 248 12.97 -19.00 -1.14
C SER A 248 11.51 -19.30 -0.85
N GLU A 249 10.80 -18.40 -0.16
CA GLU A 249 9.38 -18.57 0.15
C GLU A 249 8.53 -18.74 -1.12
N LEU A 250 8.72 -17.88 -2.13
CA LEU A 250 7.98 -17.97 -3.40
C LEU A 250 8.17 -19.32 -4.09
N THR A 251 9.35 -19.92 -3.94
CA THR A 251 9.68 -21.24 -4.50
C THR A 251 9.07 -22.36 -3.64
N GLU A 252 9.23 -22.29 -2.32
CA GLU A 252 8.76 -23.30 -1.36
C GLU A 252 7.23 -23.38 -1.29
N SER A 253 6.55 -22.25 -1.42
CA SER A 253 5.10 -22.15 -1.46
C SER A 253 4.50 -22.62 -2.81
N GLY A 254 5.34 -22.85 -3.83
CA GLY A 254 4.94 -23.25 -5.18
C GLY A 254 4.31 -22.11 -6.01
N GLU A 255 4.44 -20.87 -5.55
CA GLU A 255 3.94 -19.67 -6.26
C GLU A 255 4.80 -19.35 -7.50
N TYR A 256 6.09 -19.67 -7.43
CA TYR A 256 7.08 -19.53 -8.50
C TYR A 256 7.88 -20.82 -8.69
N SER A 257 8.49 -20.94 -9.86
CA SER A 257 9.47 -21.96 -10.18
C SER A 257 10.76 -21.78 -9.38
N THR A 258 11.71 -22.71 -9.54
CA THR A 258 13.05 -22.61 -8.93
C THR A 258 13.89 -21.46 -9.48
N MET A 259 13.42 -20.73 -10.50
CA MET A 259 14.04 -19.51 -11.02
C MET A 259 13.02 -18.37 -11.07
N PRO A 260 12.62 -17.80 -9.91
CA PRO A 260 11.49 -16.85 -9.84
C PRO A 260 11.70 -15.59 -10.69
N VAL A 261 12.91 -15.05 -10.71
CA VAL A 261 13.26 -13.85 -11.48
C VAL A 261 13.16 -14.11 -12.99
N ASP A 262 13.67 -15.26 -13.45
CA ASP A 262 13.61 -15.62 -14.87
C ASP A 262 12.16 -15.81 -15.32
N GLN A 263 11.35 -16.50 -14.50
CA GLN A 263 9.93 -16.65 -14.73
C GLN A 263 9.23 -15.29 -14.81
N ALA A 264 9.50 -14.38 -13.88
CA ALA A 264 8.96 -13.02 -13.88
C ALA A 264 9.34 -12.25 -15.16
N PHE A 265 10.61 -12.31 -15.54
CA PHE A 265 11.11 -11.66 -16.75
C PHE A 265 10.43 -12.20 -18.00
N ILE A 266 10.23 -13.53 -18.12
CA ILE A 266 9.51 -14.16 -19.24
C ILE A 266 8.08 -13.63 -19.33
N ARG A 267 7.35 -13.61 -18.20
CA ARG A 267 5.96 -13.18 -18.18
C ARG A 267 5.79 -11.73 -18.62
N GLN A 268 6.69 -10.84 -18.22
CA GLN A 268 6.62 -9.43 -18.59
C GLN A 268 7.12 -9.10 -20.00
N ASN A 269 8.00 -9.94 -20.57
CA ASN A 269 8.70 -9.63 -21.81
C ASN A 269 8.38 -10.63 -22.92
N GLN A 270 7.10 -10.78 -23.27
CA GLN A 270 6.64 -11.68 -24.34
C GLN A 270 7.07 -11.26 -25.76
N GLU A 271 7.77 -10.13 -25.91
CA GLU A 271 8.32 -9.65 -27.17
C GLU A 271 9.32 -10.66 -27.78
N ILE A 272 9.16 -10.95 -29.08
CA ILE A 272 10.06 -11.84 -29.82
C ILE A 272 11.45 -11.22 -29.88
N GLY A 273 12.47 -11.94 -29.39
CA GLY A 273 13.85 -11.50 -29.31
C GLY A 273 14.28 -10.95 -27.94
N ARG A 274 13.41 -11.03 -26.91
CA ARG A 274 13.68 -10.47 -25.58
C ARG A 274 13.73 -11.50 -24.46
N ALA A 275 12.72 -12.37 -24.32
CA ALA A 275 12.66 -13.35 -23.23
C ALA A 275 12.91 -14.79 -23.68
N TRP A 276 14.18 -15.21 -23.73
CA TRP A 276 14.60 -16.59 -24.04
C TRP A 276 14.01 -17.22 -25.33
N ASN A 277 13.33 -16.43 -26.16
CA ASN A 277 12.69 -16.80 -27.42
C ASN A 277 13.60 -16.49 -28.64
N MET A 278 14.91 -16.40 -28.39
CA MET A 278 15.92 -16.12 -29.42
C MET A 278 15.95 -17.17 -30.54
N ALA A 279 15.59 -18.43 -30.25
CA ALA A 279 15.47 -19.47 -31.27
C ALA A 279 14.39 -19.14 -32.30
N GLU A 280 13.22 -18.68 -31.82
CA GLU A 280 12.11 -18.26 -32.66
C GLU A 280 12.46 -16.97 -33.43
N TRP A 281 13.05 -15.98 -32.76
CA TRP A 281 13.55 -14.77 -33.41
C TRP A 281 14.54 -15.11 -34.54
N ASN A 282 15.53 -15.98 -34.25
CA ASN A 282 16.54 -16.40 -35.22
C ASN A 282 15.91 -17.12 -36.43
N ARG A 283 14.86 -17.93 -36.22
CA ARG A 283 14.11 -18.59 -37.29
C ARG A 283 13.47 -17.55 -38.21
N PHE A 284 12.69 -16.61 -37.67
CA PHE A 284 12.03 -15.57 -38.46
C PHE A 284 13.04 -14.63 -39.13
N HIS A 285 14.12 -14.27 -38.45
CA HIS A 285 15.17 -13.43 -39.00
C HIS A 285 15.86 -14.08 -40.20
N LYS A 286 16.16 -15.39 -40.13
CA LYS A 286 16.69 -16.16 -41.26
C LYS A 286 15.71 -16.21 -42.43
N LEU A 287 14.42 -16.44 -42.17
CA LEU A 287 13.38 -16.44 -43.22
C LEU A 287 13.27 -15.09 -43.93
N ARG A 288 13.34 -13.96 -43.20
CA ARG A 288 13.35 -12.61 -43.82
C ARG A 288 14.52 -12.39 -44.77
N LYS A 289 15.68 -12.99 -44.52
CA LYS A 289 16.85 -12.89 -45.42
C LYS A 289 16.73 -13.76 -46.67
N LEU A 290 15.78 -14.70 -46.70
CA LEU A 290 15.54 -15.63 -47.80
C LEU A 290 14.34 -15.22 -48.67
N SER A 291 13.56 -14.22 -48.25
CA SER A 291 12.49 -13.61 -49.05
C SER A 291 13.04 -12.35 -49.74
N PRO A 292 13.11 -12.29 -51.08
CA PRO A 292 13.57 -11.11 -51.82
C PRO A 292 12.64 -9.90 -51.66
#